data_AF-A0AA41BIN6-F1
#
_entry.id   AF-A0AA41BIN6-F1
#
_cell.length_a   1.000
_cell.length_b   1.000
_cell.length_c   1.000
_cell.angle_alpha   90.00
_cell.angle_beta   90.00
_cell.angle_gamma   90.00
#
_symmetry.space_group_name_H-M   'P 1'
#
loop_
_entity.id
_entity.type
_entity.pdbx_description
1 polymer ?
#
loop_
_entity_poly.entity_id
_entity_poly.type
_entity_poly.pdbx_seq_one_letter_code
_entity_poly.pdbx_strand_id
1 'polypeptide(L)'
;MRLIQIIFKILIFFLCILQFFYCKPKAENTNTVEDILKSVGFSFWDEFNHELYKFIPISSIVSKNDFIIDQFTIANPDLKVNKPKVILIHGWDFEERNFELPTTKAKKVANIRKIWGDALEMYSQNLFETQTTYEFYTFTYRTSDYVEHNGRRLIDKLNSVFTPDDKVILLAHSMGGLVARSALYHPNNTNDVIDFIVSLGTPYLGSPFASPSYRKHLGALGELIGFVTGTAGGKDLAYTNALGTSYQVPESEIIPDASNAYLERLLSESSKDSKVTAFYGEMSQCKDHPGSGTAFIIGCDILKDEVPSFADKNDGIVTSTSGKMSSKLPPERQFVKDLDHYQLSFSSHASVASRNTYFGEVIAIIDSL
;
A
#
# COMPACT_ATOMS: atom_id res chain seq x y z
N MET A 1 -16.15 -22.13 -30.46
CA MET A 1 -16.77 -21.28 -29.41
C MET A 1 -15.89 -20.12 -28.95
N ARG A 2 -14.62 -20.31 -28.53
CA ARG A 2 -13.74 -19.20 -28.08
C ARG A 2 -13.46 -18.12 -29.14
N LEU A 3 -13.31 -18.50 -30.40
CA LEU A 3 -13.08 -17.54 -31.50
C LEU A 3 -14.29 -16.62 -31.73
N ILE A 4 -15.51 -17.16 -31.61
CA ILE A 4 -16.76 -16.40 -31.75
C ILE A 4 -16.92 -15.41 -30.59
N GLN A 5 -16.53 -15.79 -29.37
CA GLN A 5 -16.54 -14.88 -28.20
C GLN A 5 -15.54 -13.73 -28.35
N ILE A 6 -14.36 -13.98 -28.94
CA ILE A 6 -13.36 -12.93 -29.21
C ILE A 6 -13.89 -11.96 -30.28
N ILE A 7 -14.48 -12.47 -31.36
CA ILE A 7 -15.08 -11.65 -32.42
C ILE A 7 -16.24 -10.80 -31.86
N PHE A 8 -17.08 -11.37 -31.00
CA PHE A 8 -18.18 -10.63 -30.36
C PHE A 8 -17.67 -9.51 -29.43
N LYS A 9 -16.61 -9.77 -28.65
CA LYS A 9 -15.99 -8.75 -27.79
C LYS A 9 -15.36 -7.62 -28.60
N ILE A 10 -14.72 -7.93 -29.74
CA ILE A 10 -14.16 -6.93 -30.66
C ILE A 10 -15.27 -6.11 -31.33
N LEU A 11 -16.39 -6.74 -31.71
CA LEU A 11 -17.54 -6.06 -32.31
C LEU A 11 -18.21 -5.10 -31.32
N ILE A 12 -18.40 -5.50 -30.07
CA ILE A 12 -18.95 -4.65 -28.99
C ILE A 12 -18.02 -3.47 -28.73
N PHE A 13 -16.70 -3.70 -28.68
CA PHE A 13 -15.70 -2.65 -28.55
C PHE A 13 -15.78 -1.62 -29.68
N PHE A 14 -15.95 -2.07 -30.94
CA PHE A 14 -16.12 -1.19 -32.09
C PHE A 14 -17.44 -0.39 -32.05
N LEU A 15 -18.53 -1.01 -31.61
CA LEU A 15 -19.83 -0.36 -31.45
C LEU A 15 -19.81 0.74 -30.37
N CYS A 16 -19.11 0.51 -29.26
CA CYS A 16 -18.91 1.53 -28.22
C CYS A 16 -18.09 2.74 -28.73
N ILE A 17 -17.06 2.49 -29.55
CA ILE A 17 -16.26 3.56 -30.17
C ILE A 17 -17.10 4.39 -31.16
N LEU A 18 -17.96 3.75 -31.94
CA LEU A 18 -18.87 4.43 -32.88
C LEU A 18 -19.88 5.34 -32.18
N GLN A 19 -20.34 5.00 -30.97
CA GLN A 19 -21.21 5.89 -30.18
C GLN A 19 -20.47 7.14 -29.65
N PHE A 20 -19.16 7.04 -29.37
CA PHE A 20 -18.33 8.19 -28.99
C PHE A 20 -18.14 9.21 -30.12
N PHE A 21 -18.10 8.76 -31.38
CA PHE A 21 -17.98 9.66 -32.54
C PHE A 21 -19.29 10.40 -32.89
N TYR A 22 -20.44 9.97 -32.37
CA TYR A 22 -21.73 10.59 -32.65
C TYR A 22 -22.13 11.71 -31.67
N CYS A 23 -21.46 11.81 -30.51
CA CYS A 23 -21.61 12.95 -29.60
C CYS A 23 -20.57 14.01 -29.96
N LYS A 24 -20.98 15.11 -30.60
CA LYS A 24 -20.12 16.30 -30.80
C LYS A 24 -19.94 17.04 -29.46
N PRO A 25 -18.73 17.13 -28.88
CA PRO A 25 -18.45 18.09 -27.82
C PRO A 25 -18.25 19.47 -28.46
N LYS A 26 -18.69 20.52 -27.76
CA LYS A 26 -18.38 21.91 -28.09
C LYS A 26 -16.87 22.10 -28.05
N ALA A 27 -16.33 22.69 -29.11
CA ALA A 27 -14.90 22.87 -29.32
C ALA A 27 -14.28 23.83 -28.28
N GLU A 28 -13.39 23.28 -27.45
CA GLU A 28 -12.20 23.99 -26.97
C GLU A 28 -10.98 23.20 -27.43
N ASN A 29 -9.94 23.95 -27.80
CA ASN A 29 -8.89 23.57 -28.70
C ASN A 29 -7.75 22.83 -27.95
N THR A 30 -7.82 21.50 -27.86
CA THR A 30 -6.67 20.61 -27.54
C THR A 30 -6.76 19.31 -28.37
N ASN A 31 -5.61 18.70 -28.69
CA ASN A 31 -5.46 17.55 -29.59
C ASN A 31 -6.24 16.29 -29.12
N THR A 32 -7.52 16.22 -29.50
CA THR A 32 -8.50 15.21 -29.08
C THR A 32 -8.13 13.76 -29.42
N VAL A 33 -7.38 13.49 -30.49
CA VAL A 33 -6.97 12.12 -30.85
C VAL A 33 -5.84 11.62 -29.95
N GLU A 34 -4.93 12.51 -29.56
CA GLU A 34 -3.80 12.18 -28.71
C GLU A 34 -4.26 11.94 -27.27
N ASP A 35 -5.24 12.71 -26.80
CA ASP A 35 -5.90 12.53 -25.49
C ASP A 35 -6.77 11.27 -25.43
N ILE A 36 -7.40 10.88 -26.55
CA ILE A 36 -8.14 9.61 -26.66
C ILE A 36 -7.18 8.41 -26.70
N LEU A 37 -6.09 8.47 -27.47
CA LEU A 37 -5.08 7.41 -27.51
C LEU A 37 -4.33 7.27 -26.19
N LYS A 38 -4.07 8.40 -25.53
CA LYS A 38 -3.60 8.46 -24.15
C LYS A 38 -4.60 7.77 -23.24
N SER A 39 -5.86 8.20 -23.14
CA SER A 39 -6.85 7.61 -22.23
C SER A 39 -7.17 6.12 -22.46
N VAL A 40 -7.26 5.66 -23.72
CA VAL A 40 -7.51 4.25 -24.05
C VAL A 40 -6.24 3.41 -23.84
N GLY A 41 -5.07 3.92 -24.22
CA GLY A 41 -3.79 3.31 -23.91
C GLY A 41 -3.56 3.19 -22.41
N PHE A 42 -3.85 4.24 -21.64
CA PHE A 42 -3.64 4.29 -20.18
C PHE A 42 -4.43 3.21 -19.46
N SER A 43 -5.72 3.06 -19.75
CA SER A 43 -6.54 2.03 -19.10
C SER A 43 -6.04 0.61 -19.40
N PHE A 44 -5.46 0.39 -20.58
CA PHE A 44 -4.83 -0.88 -20.93
C PHE A 44 -3.49 -1.06 -20.19
N TRP A 45 -2.63 -0.04 -20.19
CA TRP A 45 -1.28 -0.10 -19.62
C TRP A 45 -1.24 -0.10 -18.09
N ASP A 46 -2.18 0.56 -17.43
CA ASP A 46 -2.36 0.53 -15.96
C ASP A 46 -2.52 -0.91 -15.47
N GLU A 47 -3.20 -1.75 -16.27
CA GLU A 47 -3.36 -3.16 -15.95
C GLU A 47 -2.07 -3.95 -15.93
N PHE A 48 -0.99 -3.48 -16.54
CA PHE A 48 0.29 -4.19 -16.61
C PHE A 48 1.38 -3.59 -15.73
N ASN A 49 1.11 -2.48 -15.03
CA ASN A 49 2.07 -1.85 -14.12
C ASN A 49 2.03 -2.44 -12.70
N HIS A 50 1.94 -3.76 -12.59
CA HIS A 50 2.08 -4.50 -11.35
C HIS A 50 2.86 -5.79 -11.59
N GLU A 51 3.51 -6.33 -10.57
CA GLU A 51 4.15 -7.66 -10.64
C GLU A 51 4.36 -8.24 -9.24
N LEU A 52 4.35 -9.57 -9.16
CA LEU A 52 4.77 -10.32 -7.98
C LEU A 52 6.14 -10.94 -8.27
N TYR A 53 7.15 -10.58 -7.47
CA TYR A 53 8.48 -11.17 -7.56
C TYR A 53 8.72 -12.08 -6.36
N LYS A 54 9.27 -13.28 -6.61
CA LYS A 54 9.98 -14.06 -5.60
C LYS A 54 11.36 -13.47 -5.40
N PHE A 55 11.75 -13.22 -4.15
CA PHE A 55 13.10 -12.80 -3.83
C PHE A 55 14.01 -14.01 -3.58
N ILE A 56 15.11 -14.09 -4.32
CA ILE A 56 16.12 -15.16 -4.23
C ILE A 56 17.33 -14.62 -3.46
N PRO A 57 17.47 -14.95 -2.17
CA PRO A 57 18.64 -14.55 -1.39
C PRO A 57 19.87 -15.31 -1.89
N ILE A 58 21.01 -14.64 -1.97
CA ILE A 58 22.30 -15.24 -2.32
C ILE A 58 23.14 -15.26 -1.05
N SER A 59 23.66 -16.43 -0.67
CA SER A 59 24.33 -16.67 0.61
C SER A 59 25.58 -15.82 0.86
N SER A 60 26.19 -15.24 -0.18
CA SER A 60 27.33 -14.33 -0.07
C SER A 60 26.93 -12.85 0.04
N ILE A 61 25.66 -12.50 -0.20
CA ILE A 61 25.17 -11.13 -0.12
C ILE A 61 24.52 -10.92 1.24
N VAL A 62 25.16 -10.08 2.05
CA VAL A 62 24.69 -9.73 3.40
C VAL A 62 24.26 -8.27 3.51
N SER A 63 24.36 -7.49 2.43
CA SER A 63 24.05 -6.05 2.42
C SER A 63 23.03 -5.73 1.34
N LYS A 64 22.06 -4.87 1.67
CA LYS A 64 21.04 -4.41 0.71
C LYS A 64 21.59 -3.68 -0.51
N ASN A 65 22.79 -3.14 -0.40
CA ASN A 65 23.45 -2.41 -1.50
C ASN A 65 23.90 -3.35 -2.61
N ASP A 66 24.21 -4.60 -2.28
CA ASP A 66 24.75 -5.60 -3.21
C ASP A 66 23.64 -6.33 -3.98
N PHE A 67 22.37 -6.08 -3.68
CA PHE A 67 21.27 -6.73 -4.39
C PHE A 67 21.27 -6.39 -5.88
N ILE A 68 21.13 -7.43 -6.69
CA ILE A 68 21.01 -7.34 -8.15
C ILE A 68 19.58 -7.65 -8.61
N ILE A 69 19.22 -7.15 -9.79
CA ILE A 69 17.86 -7.26 -10.35
C ILE A 69 17.41 -8.71 -10.53
N ASP A 70 18.33 -9.65 -10.76
CA ASP A 70 18.01 -11.06 -11.01
C ASP A 70 17.56 -11.81 -9.76
N GLN A 71 17.85 -11.28 -8.56
CA GLN A 71 17.28 -11.82 -7.32
C GLN A 71 15.77 -11.60 -7.22
N PHE A 72 15.19 -10.73 -8.05
CA PHE A 72 13.75 -10.51 -8.15
C PHE A 72 13.22 -11.26 -9.37
N THR A 73 12.86 -12.52 -9.18
CA THR A 73 12.33 -13.39 -10.24
C THR A 73 10.82 -13.32 -10.25
N ILE A 74 10.18 -13.24 -11.44
CA ILE A 74 8.72 -13.23 -11.53
C ILE A 74 8.18 -14.50 -10.88
N ALA A 75 7.23 -14.36 -9.96
CA ALA A 75 6.66 -15.48 -9.24
C ALA A 75 5.88 -16.41 -10.19
N ASN A 76 6.08 -17.71 -10.02
CA ASN A 76 5.43 -18.79 -10.76
C ASN A 76 5.19 -19.94 -9.76
N PRO A 77 4.05 -20.66 -9.83
CA PRO A 77 3.83 -21.89 -9.08
C PRO A 77 5.02 -22.85 -9.01
N ASP A 78 5.78 -23.01 -10.11
CA ASP A 78 6.91 -23.95 -10.19
C ASP A 78 8.13 -23.53 -9.34
N LEU A 79 8.20 -22.27 -8.93
CA LEU A 79 9.33 -21.73 -8.17
C LEU A 79 9.14 -21.85 -6.66
N LYS A 80 7.94 -22.21 -6.17
CA LYS A 80 7.62 -22.29 -4.75
C LYS A 80 8.31 -23.48 -4.10
N VAL A 81 8.65 -23.36 -2.81
CA VAL A 81 9.02 -24.51 -1.97
C VAL A 81 8.01 -24.71 -0.85
N ASN A 82 8.03 -25.85 -0.16
CA ASN A 82 7.09 -26.13 0.92
C ASN A 82 7.42 -25.35 2.21
N LYS A 83 7.15 -24.04 2.19
CA LYS A 83 7.32 -23.06 3.28
C LYS A 83 6.19 -22.03 3.23
N PRO A 84 5.77 -21.41 4.35
CA PRO A 84 4.86 -20.27 4.30
C PRO A 84 5.45 -19.09 3.50
N LYS A 85 4.58 -18.28 2.89
CA LYS A 85 4.97 -17.14 2.05
C LYS A 85 4.76 -15.83 2.79
N VAL A 86 5.75 -14.97 2.82
CA VAL A 86 5.61 -13.58 3.26
C VAL A 86 5.69 -12.68 2.04
N ILE A 87 4.60 -11.97 1.74
CA ILE A 87 4.50 -11.06 0.60
C ILE A 87 4.65 -9.63 1.12
N LEU A 88 5.76 -8.98 0.77
CA LEU A 88 6.02 -7.58 1.09
C LEU A 88 5.26 -6.66 0.13
N ILE A 89 4.41 -5.79 0.66
CA ILE A 89 3.58 -4.86 -0.13
C ILE A 89 3.93 -3.42 0.26
N HIS A 90 4.57 -2.69 -0.64
CA HIS A 90 5.01 -1.32 -0.36
C HIS A 90 3.86 -0.31 -0.27
N GLY A 91 4.15 0.85 0.32
CA GLY A 91 3.27 2.00 0.39
C GLY A 91 3.28 2.88 -0.86
N TRP A 92 2.85 4.13 -0.69
CA TRP A 92 2.81 5.15 -1.74
C TRP A 92 4.21 5.48 -2.30
N ASP A 93 4.35 5.51 -3.63
CA ASP A 93 5.54 6.06 -4.30
C ASP A 93 5.24 7.45 -4.87
N PHE A 94 5.97 8.44 -4.38
CA PHE A 94 5.86 9.85 -4.74
C PHE A 94 6.27 10.15 -6.19
N GLU A 95 7.04 9.24 -6.80
CA GLU A 95 7.54 9.39 -8.16
C GLU A 95 6.60 8.78 -9.22
N GLU A 96 5.68 7.88 -8.84
CA GLU A 96 4.81 7.20 -9.81
C GLU A 96 3.54 7.99 -10.14
N ARG A 97 3.29 8.22 -11.44
CA ARG A 97 2.10 8.92 -11.92
C ARG A 97 1.25 8.06 -12.87
N ASN A 98 -0.08 8.18 -12.78
CA ASN A 98 -1.03 7.37 -13.58
C ASN A 98 -0.94 7.54 -15.10
N PHE A 99 -0.39 8.67 -15.56
CA PHE A 99 -0.26 8.97 -16.98
C PHE A 99 1.08 8.52 -17.57
N GLU A 100 1.93 7.86 -16.78
CA GLU A 100 3.21 7.34 -17.25
C GLU A 100 3.07 5.93 -17.82
N LEU A 101 3.98 5.57 -18.73
CA LEU A 101 4.06 4.22 -19.28
C LEU A 101 4.36 3.18 -18.18
N PRO A 102 4.06 1.88 -18.40
CA PRO A 102 4.45 0.84 -17.47
C PRO A 102 5.95 0.90 -17.19
N THR A 103 6.30 0.79 -15.92
CA THR A 103 7.68 0.84 -15.45
C THR A 103 8.42 -0.43 -15.85
N THR A 104 9.71 -0.28 -16.15
CA THR A 104 10.59 -1.42 -16.43
C THR A 104 10.80 -2.26 -15.16
N LYS A 105 11.22 -3.52 -15.31
CA LYS A 105 11.64 -4.36 -14.17
C LYS A 105 12.65 -3.63 -13.28
N ALA A 106 13.60 -2.90 -13.86
CA ALA A 106 14.60 -2.16 -13.11
C ALA A 106 13.98 -1.07 -12.21
N LYS A 107 13.03 -0.29 -12.72
CA LYS A 107 12.34 0.74 -11.92
C LYS A 107 11.43 0.11 -10.84
N LYS A 108 10.69 -0.95 -11.18
CA LYS A 108 9.92 -1.75 -10.20
C LYS A 108 10.78 -2.25 -9.04
N VAL A 109 11.92 -2.87 -9.34
CA VAL A 109 12.86 -3.37 -8.34
C VAL A 109 13.49 -2.23 -7.53
N ALA A 110 13.81 -1.09 -8.16
CA ALA A 110 14.30 0.08 -7.44
C ALA A 110 13.27 0.60 -6.42
N ASN A 111 12.00 0.67 -6.81
CA ASN A 111 10.89 1.10 -5.93
C ASN A 111 10.70 0.12 -4.76
N ILE A 112 10.74 -1.19 -5.03
CA ILE A 112 10.73 -2.21 -3.98
C ILE A 112 11.90 -2.03 -3.00
N ARG A 113 13.12 -1.87 -3.51
CA ARG A 113 14.33 -1.73 -2.68
C ARG A 113 14.35 -0.45 -1.85
N LYS A 114 13.69 0.62 -2.31
CA LYS A 114 13.54 1.87 -1.56
C LYS A 114 12.86 1.61 -0.23
N ILE A 115 11.79 0.81 -0.20
CA ILE A 115 11.01 0.53 1.02
C ILE A 115 11.48 -0.73 1.75
N TRP A 116 11.72 -1.81 1.02
CA TRP A 116 11.94 -3.14 1.61
C TRP A 116 13.39 -3.59 1.63
N GLY A 117 14.34 -2.74 1.22
CA GLY A 117 15.76 -3.11 1.17
C GLY A 117 16.30 -3.60 2.51
N ASP A 118 15.90 -2.96 3.61
CA ASP A 118 16.28 -3.37 4.97
C ASP A 118 15.67 -4.71 5.39
N ALA A 119 14.38 -4.94 5.11
CA ALA A 119 13.72 -6.22 5.38
C ALA A 119 14.37 -7.37 4.60
N LEU A 120 14.66 -7.16 3.32
CA LEU A 120 15.31 -8.14 2.45
C LEU A 120 16.76 -8.41 2.87
N GLU A 121 17.46 -7.42 3.44
CA GLU A 121 18.78 -7.62 4.04
C GLU A 121 18.70 -8.53 5.26
N MET A 122 17.80 -8.23 6.21
CA MET A 122 17.62 -9.05 7.41
C MET A 122 17.19 -10.48 7.08
N TYR A 123 16.32 -10.64 6.06
CA TYR A 123 15.96 -11.93 5.50
C TYR A 123 17.17 -12.65 4.87
N SER A 124 18.01 -11.96 4.08
CA SER A 124 19.20 -12.56 3.45
C SER A 124 20.27 -12.97 4.47
N GLN A 125 20.33 -12.28 5.61
CA GLN A 125 21.17 -12.61 6.76
C GLN A 125 20.59 -13.75 7.61
N ASN A 126 19.41 -14.27 7.26
CA ASN A 126 18.65 -15.26 8.00
C ASN A 126 18.44 -14.87 9.48
N LEU A 127 18.25 -13.57 9.75
CA LEU A 127 17.89 -13.13 11.11
C LEU A 127 16.56 -13.75 11.50
N PHE A 128 16.47 -14.20 12.75
CA PHE A 128 15.29 -14.89 13.30
C PHE A 128 14.83 -16.09 12.45
N GLU A 129 15.77 -16.79 11.81
CA GLU A 129 15.49 -17.98 10.99
C GLU A 129 14.55 -17.75 9.80
N THR A 130 14.33 -16.50 9.41
CA THR A 130 13.34 -16.12 8.40
C THR A 130 13.58 -16.74 7.03
N GLN A 131 14.83 -16.88 6.59
CA GLN A 131 15.18 -17.54 5.31
C GLN A 131 14.96 -19.06 5.37
N THR A 132 15.19 -19.66 6.54
CA THR A 132 14.94 -21.07 6.79
C THR A 132 13.45 -21.37 6.90
N THR A 133 12.67 -20.48 7.50
CA THR A 133 11.25 -20.67 7.79
C THR A 133 10.34 -20.25 6.62
N TYR A 134 10.62 -19.13 5.96
CA TYR A 134 9.72 -18.49 5.00
C TYR A 134 10.31 -18.39 3.58
N GLU A 135 9.43 -18.17 2.61
CA GLU A 135 9.79 -17.58 1.32
C GLU A 135 9.34 -16.11 1.28
N PHE A 136 10.24 -15.19 0.92
CA PHE A 136 9.90 -13.78 0.74
C PHE A 136 9.57 -13.47 -0.72
N TYR A 137 8.47 -12.76 -0.91
CA TYR A 137 8.03 -12.19 -2.17
C TYR A 137 7.81 -10.70 -2.01
N THR A 138 7.79 -9.97 -3.12
CA THR A 138 7.52 -8.54 -3.14
C THR A 138 6.49 -8.25 -4.21
N PHE A 139 5.42 -7.54 -3.85
CA PHE A 139 4.43 -7.05 -4.79
C PHE A 139 4.68 -5.58 -5.08
N THR A 140 4.68 -5.23 -6.35
CA THR A 140 4.74 -3.85 -6.82
C THR A 140 3.54 -3.54 -7.68
N TYR A 141 3.07 -2.30 -7.61
CA TYR A 141 1.86 -1.83 -8.25
C TYR A 141 1.93 -0.32 -8.45
N ARG A 142 1.07 0.19 -9.35
CA ARG A 142 0.93 1.62 -9.61
C ARG A 142 0.24 2.29 -8.43
N THR A 143 1.02 2.94 -7.56
CA THR A 143 0.46 3.52 -6.32
C THR A 143 -0.50 4.66 -6.60
N SER A 144 -0.33 5.36 -7.72
CA SER A 144 -1.20 6.45 -8.10
C SER A 144 -2.60 6.02 -8.58
N ASP A 145 -2.84 4.74 -8.88
CA ASP A 145 -4.15 4.18 -9.25
C ASP A 145 -4.97 3.82 -7.98
N TYR A 146 -6.27 3.61 -8.14
CA TYR A 146 -7.19 3.30 -7.05
C TYR A 146 -6.72 2.10 -6.23
N VAL A 147 -6.88 2.18 -4.91
CA VAL A 147 -6.56 1.09 -3.97
C VAL A 147 -7.33 -0.18 -4.37
N GLU A 148 -8.59 -0.04 -4.76
CA GLU A 148 -9.45 -1.17 -5.19
C GLU A 148 -8.87 -1.93 -6.38
N HIS A 149 -8.39 -1.20 -7.40
CA HIS A 149 -7.78 -1.80 -8.58
C HIS A 149 -6.49 -2.53 -8.22
N ASN A 150 -5.67 -1.93 -7.36
CA ASN A 150 -4.44 -2.55 -6.89
C ASN A 150 -4.72 -3.78 -6.01
N GLY A 151 -5.77 -3.75 -5.20
CA GLY A 151 -6.24 -4.90 -4.41
C GLY A 151 -6.70 -6.06 -5.31
N ARG A 152 -7.46 -5.78 -6.37
CA ARG A 152 -7.81 -6.78 -7.38
C ARG A 152 -6.56 -7.39 -8.02
N ARG A 153 -5.63 -6.56 -8.51
CA ARG A 153 -4.40 -7.03 -9.17
C ARG A 153 -3.55 -7.89 -8.24
N LEU A 154 -3.46 -7.52 -6.96
CA LEU A 154 -2.81 -8.32 -5.94
C LEU A 154 -3.45 -9.70 -5.84
N ILE A 155 -4.76 -9.79 -5.60
CA ILE A 155 -5.41 -11.09 -5.43
C ILE A 155 -5.37 -11.94 -6.71
N ASP A 156 -5.49 -11.32 -7.90
CA ASP A 156 -5.37 -12.01 -9.18
C ASP A 156 -3.97 -12.65 -9.32
N LYS A 157 -2.91 -11.94 -8.94
CA LYS A 157 -1.54 -12.48 -8.92
C LYS A 157 -1.38 -13.57 -7.87
N LEU A 158 -1.88 -13.38 -6.65
CA LEU A 158 -1.79 -14.39 -5.59
C LEU A 158 -2.50 -15.69 -6.02
N ASN A 159 -3.72 -15.62 -6.56
CA ASN A 159 -4.45 -16.79 -7.05
C ASN A 159 -3.76 -17.50 -8.23
N SER A 160 -3.00 -16.77 -9.04
CA SER A 160 -2.26 -17.36 -10.16
C SER A 160 -1.01 -18.14 -9.73
N VAL A 161 -0.50 -17.87 -8.53
CA VAL A 161 0.76 -18.44 -8.02
C VAL A 161 0.53 -19.41 -6.87
N PHE A 162 -0.37 -19.08 -5.97
CA PHE A 162 -0.57 -19.75 -4.69
C PHE A 162 -1.89 -20.52 -4.62
N THR A 163 -1.87 -21.57 -3.81
CA THR A 163 -3.04 -22.34 -3.39
C THR A 163 -3.27 -22.13 -1.89
N PRO A 164 -4.43 -22.54 -1.35
CA PRO A 164 -4.71 -22.40 0.08
C PRO A 164 -3.69 -23.09 1.00
N ASP A 165 -3.00 -24.12 0.51
CA ASP A 165 -1.99 -24.86 1.27
C ASP A 165 -0.66 -24.11 1.43
N ASP A 166 -0.42 -23.05 0.64
CA ASP A 166 0.86 -22.32 0.61
C ASP A 166 1.10 -21.44 1.85
N LYS A 167 0.07 -21.16 2.66
CA LYS A 167 0.07 -20.22 3.79
C LYS A 167 0.63 -18.84 3.41
N VAL A 168 -0.21 -17.93 2.92
CA VAL A 168 0.22 -16.60 2.47
C VAL A 168 -0.05 -15.52 3.53
N ILE A 169 1.03 -14.92 4.01
CA ILE A 169 1.02 -13.78 4.92
C ILE A 169 1.39 -12.52 4.14
N LEU A 170 0.54 -11.49 4.21
CA LEU A 170 0.80 -10.19 3.60
C LEU A 170 1.42 -9.26 4.64
N LEU A 171 2.69 -8.89 4.46
CA LEU A 171 3.36 -7.88 5.29
C LEU A 171 3.36 -6.55 4.52
N ALA A 172 2.51 -5.63 4.95
CA ALA A 172 2.09 -4.51 4.11
C ALA A 172 2.35 -3.17 4.79
N HIS A 173 3.05 -2.26 4.13
CA HIS A 173 3.40 -0.95 4.67
C HIS A 173 2.50 0.15 4.11
N SER A 174 2.08 1.10 4.96
CA SER A 174 1.35 2.31 4.56
C SER A 174 0.13 1.96 3.68
N MET A 175 -0.02 2.58 2.50
CA MET A 175 -1.04 2.26 1.49
C MET A 175 -1.13 0.76 1.17
N GLY A 176 -0.02 0.02 1.24
CA GLY A 176 0.02 -1.41 0.97
C GLY A 176 -0.95 -2.22 1.84
N GLY A 177 -1.20 -1.81 3.08
CA GLY A 177 -2.17 -2.50 3.94
C GLY A 177 -3.63 -2.27 3.54
N LEU A 178 -3.93 -1.11 2.91
CA LEU A 178 -5.23 -0.89 2.28
C LEU A 178 -5.39 -1.78 1.04
N VAL A 179 -4.34 -1.89 0.22
CA VAL A 179 -4.30 -2.80 -0.95
C VAL A 179 -4.47 -4.25 -0.51
N ALA A 180 -3.81 -4.67 0.57
CA ALA A 180 -3.93 -6.00 1.16
C ALA A 180 -5.36 -6.29 1.66
N ARG A 181 -5.96 -5.36 2.41
CA ARG A 181 -7.37 -5.52 2.85
C ARG A 181 -8.33 -5.50 1.67
N SER A 182 -8.10 -4.64 0.67
CA SER A 182 -8.90 -4.64 -0.55
C SER A 182 -8.83 -5.99 -1.26
N ALA A 183 -7.64 -6.61 -1.35
CA ALA A 183 -7.46 -7.94 -1.92
C ALA A 183 -8.19 -9.03 -1.12
N LEU A 184 -8.12 -8.96 0.22
CA LEU A 184 -8.76 -9.91 1.13
C LEU A 184 -10.29 -9.99 0.95
N TYR A 185 -10.92 -8.83 0.74
CA TYR A 185 -12.37 -8.70 0.57
C TYR A 185 -12.81 -8.65 -0.90
N HIS A 186 -11.89 -8.67 -1.86
CA HIS A 186 -12.24 -8.59 -3.27
C HIS A 186 -13.02 -9.85 -3.71
N PRO A 187 -14.03 -9.75 -4.59
CA PRO A 187 -14.76 -10.91 -5.12
C PRO A 187 -13.89 -11.96 -5.81
N ASN A 188 -12.74 -11.55 -6.35
CA ASN A 188 -11.77 -12.47 -6.97
C ASN A 188 -10.98 -13.29 -5.93
N ASN A 189 -11.11 -13.04 -4.63
CA ASN A 189 -10.52 -13.90 -3.59
C ASN A 189 -11.30 -15.21 -3.42
N THR A 190 -11.48 -15.96 -4.52
CA THR A 190 -12.27 -17.19 -4.58
C THR A 190 -11.54 -18.38 -3.97
N ASN A 191 -10.21 -18.34 -3.96
CA ASN A 191 -9.38 -19.42 -3.42
C ASN A 191 -9.08 -19.20 -1.93
N ASP A 192 -9.37 -18.02 -1.35
CA ASP A 192 -9.04 -17.66 0.04
C ASP A 192 -7.57 -17.90 0.41
N VAL A 193 -6.64 -17.60 -0.51
CA VAL A 193 -5.20 -17.86 -0.35
C VAL A 193 -4.52 -16.97 0.71
N ILE A 194 -5.16 -15.90 1.16
CA ILE A 194 -4.61 -14.97 2.15
C ILE A 194 -4.97 -15.46 3.55
N ASP A 195 -3.97 -15.91 4.30
CA ASP A 195 -4.12 -16.36 5.68
C ASP A 195 -4.14 -15.17 6.65
N PHE A 196 -3.15 -14.28 6.53
CA PHE A 196 -2.99 -13.14 7.44
C PHE A 196 -2.48 -11.88 6.74
N ILE A 197 -2.81 -10.73 7.32
CA ILE A 197 -2.29 -9.42 6.97
C ILE A 197 -1.66 -8.83 8.24
N VAL A 198 -0.38 -8.52 8.15
CA VAL A 198 0.33 -7.70 9.13
C VAL A 198 0.61 -6.35 8.49
N SER A 199 -0.07 -5.31 8.94
CA SER A 199 0.08 -3.97 8.40
C SER A 199 1.04 -3.13 9.23
N LEU A 200 1.84 -2.29 8.58
CA LEU A 200 2.83 -1.42 9.20
C LEU A 200 2.50 0.03 8.82
N GLY A 201 1.93 0.81 9.74
CA GLY A 201 1.58 2.22 9.53
C GLY A 201 0.45 2.43 8.52
N THR A 202 -0.46 1.48 8.34
CA THR A 202 -1.50 1.61 7.31
C THR A 202 -2.56 2.65 7.68
N PRO A 203 -2.85 3.63 6.80
CA PRO A 203 -3.88 4.63 7.05
C PRO A 203 -5.29 4.06 6.82
N TYR A 204 -5.81 3.23 7.73
CA TYR A 204 -7.12 2.60 7.54
C TYR A 204 -8.30 3.57 7.47
N LEU A 205 -8.18 4.72 8.13
CA LEU A 205 -9.13 5.83 8.01
C LEU A 205 -8.58 6.97 7.13
N GLY A 206 -7.48 6.73 6.41
CA GLY A 206 -6.79 7.74 5.60
C GLY A 206 -5.77 8.56 6.41
N SER A 207 -5.10 9.48 5.72
CA SER A 207 -4.15 10.44 6.31
C SER A 207 -4.75 11.86 6.22
N PRO A 208 -4.65 12.67 7.28
CA PRO A 208 -5.06 14.08 7.23
C PRO A 208 -4.40 14.84 6.07
N PHE A 209 -3.14 14.52 5.74
CA PHE A 209 -2.41 15.14 4.63
C PHE A 209 -3.03 14.87 3.25
N ALA A 210 -3.75 13.77 3.07
CA ALA A 210 -4.45 13.50 1.81
C ALA A 210 -5.79 14.25 1.72
N SER A 211 -6.34 14.73 2.83
CA SER A 211 -7.61 15.45 2.87
C SER A 211 -7.49 16.91 2.41
N PRO A 212 -8.24 17.35 1.39
CA PRO A 212 -8.26 18.75 0.98
C PRO A 212 -8.68 19.72 2.09
N SER A 213 -9.64 19.32 2.95
CA SER A 213 -10.14 20.15 4.04
C SER A 213 -9.06 20.46 5.08
N TYR A 214 -8.28 19.44 5.47
CA TYR A 214 -7.15 19.61 6.39
C TYR A 214 -6.03 20.47 5.77
N ARG A 215 -5.65 20.18 4.51
CA ARG A 215 -4.56 20.90 3.82
C ARG A 215 -4.85 22.38 3.58
N LYS A 216 -6.11 22.80 3.48
CA LYS A 216 -6.48 24.20 3.23
C LYS A 216 -5.89 25.16 4.27
N HIS A 217 -5.70 24.68 5.50
CA HIS A 217 -5.16 25.47 6.60
C HIS A 217 -3.63 25.66 6.53
N LEU A 218 -2.92 24.89 5.69
CA LEU A 218 -1.46 24.87 5.56
C LEU A 218 -0.89 25.81 4.48
N GLY A 219 -1.76 26.51 3.73
CA GLY A 219 -1.33 27.41 2.65
C GLY A 219 -0.48 26.70 1.57
N ALA A 220 0.66 27.32 1.20
CA ALA A 220 1.54 26.83 0.13
C ALA A 220 2.09 25.41 0.37
N LEU A 221 2.28 25.01 1.64
CA LEU A 221 2.69 23.65 1.97
C LEU A 221 1.58 22.63 1.65
N GLY A 222 0.32 23.02 1.88
CA GLY A 222 -0.84 22.22 1.52
C GLY A 222 -1.00 22.02 0.01
N GLU A 223 -0.60 22.99 -0.81
CA GLU A 223 -0.57 22.84 -2.27
C GLU A 223 0.48 21.83 -2.73
N LEU A 224 1.68 21.87 -2.15
CA LEU A 224 2.76 20.93 -2.44
C LEU A 224 2.37 19.48 -2.09
N ILE A 225 1.82 19.27 -0.90
CA ILE A 225 1.31 17.95 -0.48
C ILE A 225 0.17 17.50 -1.41
N GLY A 226 -0.70 18.42 -1.80
CA GLY A 226 -1.79 18.15 -2.75
C GLY A 226 -1.33 17.70 -4.12
N PHE A 227 -0.27 18.29 -4.64
CA PHE A 227 0.32 17.87 -5.91
C PHE A 227 0.81 16.42 -5.86
N VAL A 228 1.29 15.96 -4.70
CA VAL A 228 1.68 14.57 -4.49
C VAL A 228 0.46 13.66 -4.47
N THR A 229 -0.60 14.01 -3.74
CA THR A 229 -1.77 13.15 -3.52
C THR A 229 -2.90 13.31 -4.54
N GLY A 230 -2.72 14.17 -5.56
CA GLY A 230 -3.76 14.54 -6.52
C GLY A 230 -4.20 13.46 -7.52
N THR A 231 -3.74 12.22 -7.40
CA THR A 231 -4.12 11.10 -8.26
C THR A 231 -5.29 10.30 -7.68
N ALA A 232 -5.75 9.26 -8.38
CA ALA A 232 -6.80 8.37 -7.88
C ALA A 232 -6.43 7.70 -6.54
N GLY A 233 -5.30 6.99 -6.48
CA GLY A 233 -4.81 6.36 -5.25
C GLY A 233 -4.50 7.36 -4.13
N GLY A 234 -4.00 8.56 -4.47
CA GLY A 234 -3.75 9.60 -3.47
C GLY A 234 -5.05 10.16 -2.85
N LYS A 235 -6.13 10.22 -3.64
CA LYS A 235 -7.47 10.55 -3.13
C LYS A 235 -8.05 9.44 -2.25
N ASP A 236 -7.80 8.17 -2.56
CA ASP A 236 -8.22 7.04 -1.72
C ASP A 236 -7.52 7.05 -0.34
N LEU A 237 -6.42 7.78 -0.18
CA LEU A 237 -5.74 8.00 1.10
C LEU A 237 -6.36 9.12 1.94
N ALA A 238 -7.33 9.89 1.42
CA ALA A 238 -7.95 10.99 2.16
C ALA A 238 -8.62 10.48 3.44
N TYR A 239 -8.48 11.26 4.51
CA TYR A 239 -9.05 10.94 5.82
C TYR A 239 -10.58 10.87 5.76
N THR A 240 -11.18 9.96 6.54
CA THR A 240 -12.61 9.87 6.77
C THR A 240 -12.93 9.94 8.26
N ASN A 241 -14.00 10.67 8.60
CA ASN A 241 -14.59 10.66 9.94
C ASN A 241 -15.42 9.39 10.24
N ALA A 242 -15.47 8.44 9.30
CA ALA A 242 -16.15 7.15 9.42
C ALA A 242 -17.66 7.24 9.76
N LEU A 243 -18.32 8.36 9.39
CA LEU A 243 -19.70 8.72 9.78
C LEU A 243 -20.78 7.72 9.34
N GLY A 244 -20.49 6.88 8.34
CA GLY A 244 -21.37 5.83 7.85
C GLY A 244 -21.06 4.42 8.39
N THR A 245 -20.15 4.29 9.35
CA THR A 245 -19.70 2.99 9.88
C THR A 245 -20.06 2.81 11.35
N SER A 246 -19.98 1.58 11.86
CA SER A 246 -20.13 1.32 13.31
C SER A 246 -18.91 1.75 14.13
N TYR A 247 -17.83 2.22 13.49
CA TYR A 247 -16.58 2.60 14.12
C TYR A 247 -16.53 4.10 14.34
N GLN A 248 -15.96 4.51 15.47
CA GLN A 248 -15.99 5.91 15.91
C GLN A 248 -14.60 6.53 15.80
N VAL A 249 -14.54 7.71 15.19
CA VAL A 249 -13.40 8.63 15.34
C VAL A 249 -13.65 9.47 16.59
N PRO A 250 -12.66 9.67 17.48
CA PRO A 250 -12.82 10.55 18.63
C PRO A 250 -13.27 11.95 18.19
N GLU A 251 -14.17 12.59 18.94
CA GLU A 251 -14.71 13.91 18.58
C GLU A 251 -13.60 14.96 18.37
N SER A 252 -12.52 14.87 19.16
CA SER A 252 -11.34 15.73 19.06
C SER A 252 -10.50 15.53 17.79
N GLU A 253 -10.74 14.45 17.04
CA GLU A 253 -9.98 14.03 15.85
C GLU A 253 -10.81 14.18 14.57
N ILE A 254 -12.04 14.70 14.66
CA ILE A 254 -12.91 14.94 13.51
C ILE A 254 -12.37 16.09 12.67
N ILE A 255 -12.08 15.81 11.40
CA ILE A 255 -11.69 16.82 10.41
C ILE A 255 -12.97 17.31 9.71
N PRO A 256 -13.32 18.61 9.74
CA PRO A 256 -14.50 19.11 9.05
C PRO A 256 -14.56 18.68 7.57
N ASP A 257 -15.74 18.21 7.16
CA ASP A 257 -16.05 17.74 5.80
C ASP A 257 -15.19 16.56 5.28
N ALA A 258 -14.36 15.95 6.13
CA ALA A 258 -13.56 14.80 5.73
C ALA A 258 -14.44 13.55 5.56
N SER A 259 -14.40 13.00 4.35
CA SER A 259 -15.15 11.79 3.98
C SER A 259 -14.36 11.01 2.93
N ASN A 260 -14.49 9.69 2.97
CA ASN A 260 -13.88 8.81 1.99
C ASN A 260 -14.74 7.55 1.86
N ALA A 261 -15.66 7.58 0.90
CA ALA A 261 -16.64 6.51 0.70
C ALA A 261 -15.99 5.15 0.41
N TYR A 262 -14.80 5.12 -0.20
CA TYR A 262 -14.08 3.88 -0.43
C TYR A 262 -13.55 3.28 0.87
N LEU A 263 -12.86 4.07 1.69
CA LEU A 263 -12.37 3.60 3.00
C LEU A 263 -13.52 3.24 3.94
N GLU A 264 -14.61 4.01 3.95
CA GLU A 264 -15.81 3.70 4.74
C GLU A 264 -16.41 2.34 4.33
N ARG A 265 -16.50 2.07 3.02
CA ARG A 265 -16.93 0.76 2.51
C ARG A 265 -15.99 -0.35 2.97
N LEU A 266 -14.68 -0.17 2.82
CA LEU A 266 -13.68 -1.17 3.23
C LEU A 266 -13.62 -1.36 4.75
N LEU A 267 -13.95 -0.34 5.54
CA LEU A 267 -14.09 -0.43 7.00
C LEU A 267 -15.38 -1.14 7.40
N SER A 268 -16.48 -0.99 6.64
CA SER A 268 -17.74 -1.69 6.94
C SER A 268 -17.62 -3.23 6.80
N GLU A 269 -16.74 -3.71 5.92
CA GLU A 269 -16.42 -5.13 5.78
C GLU A 269 -15.67 -5.65 7.00
N SER A 270 -16.22 -6.68 7.66
CA SER A 270 -15.69 -7.22 8.91
C SER A 270 -15.57 -8.75 8.96
N SER A 271 -16.04 -9.44 7.93
CA SER A 271 -16.12 -10.91 7.90
C SER A 271 -14.77 -11.63 8.00
N LYS A 272 -13.66 -10.92 7.76
CA LYS A 272 -12.29 -11.47 7.77
C LYS A 272 -11.31 -10.63 8.61
N ASP A 273 -11.80 -9.78 9.52
CA ASP A 273 -10.91 -8.94 10.35
C ASP A 273 -10.03 -9.78 11.30
N SER A 274 -10.45 -11.01 11.62
CA SER A 274 -9.62 -12.01 12.33
C SER A 274 -8.38 -12.47 11.54
N LYS A 275 -8.18 -11.99 10.31
CA LYS A 275 -6.95 -12.18 9.54
C LYS A 275 -6.02 -10.95 9.60
N VAL A 276 -6.40 -9.87 10.28
CA VAL A 276 -5.65 -8.60 10.25
C VAL A 276 -5.01 -8.29 11.61
N THR A 277 -3.78 -7.81 11.55
CA THR A 277 -2.99 -7.28 12.67
C THR A 277 -2.36 -5.96 12.25
N ALA A 278 -2.39 -4.94 13.12
CA ALA A 278 -1.93 -3.60 12.81
C ALA A 278 -0.80 -3.14 13.73
N PHE A 279 0.37 -2.89 13.16
CA PHE A 279 1.42 -2.06 13.74
C PHE A 279 1.22 -0.61 13.30
N TYR A 280 1.35 0.32 14.22
CA TYR A 280 1.21 1.76 13.94
C TYR A 280 2.17 2.58 14.81
N GLY A 281 2.53 3.76 14.32
CA GLY A 281 3.48 4.63 14.99
C GLY A 281 2.81 5.69 15.87
N GLU A 282 3.43 5.97 17.01
CA GLU A 282 3.18 7.11 17.88
C GLU A 282 4.54 7.70 18.25
N MET A 283 4.99 8.70 17.49
CA MET A 283 6.24 9.38 17.78
C MET A 283 6.14 10.08 19.14
N SER A 284 6.97 9.64 20.09
CA SER A 284 7.01 10.18 21.47
C SER A 284 7.43 11.65 21.52
N GLN A 285 8.13 12.10 20.48
CA GLN A 285 8.47 13.48 20.21
C GLN A 285 8.58 13.66 18.69
N CYS A 286 8.23 14.84 18.18
CA CYS A 286 8.41 15.15 16.76
C CYS A 286 9.87 15.52 16.48
N LYS A 287 10.32 16.63 17.08
CA LYS A 287 11.71 17.11 16.94
C LYS A 287 12.71 16.14 17.56
N ASP A 288 13.80 15.90 16.85
CA ASP A 288 14.92 15.05 17.29
C ASP A 288 14.49 13.60 17.61
N HIS A 289 13.38 13.12 17.03
CA HIS A 289 13.00 11.71 17.11
C HIS A 289 14.12 10.82 16.53
N PRO A 290 14.61 9.81 17.28
CA PRO A 290 15.77 9.03 16.86
C PRO A 290 15.58 8.30 15.53
N GLY A 291 16.42 8.65 14.55
CA GLY A 291 16.41 8.04 13.21
C GLY A 291 15.36 8.65 12.26
N SER A 292 14.52 9.56 12.73
CA SER A 292 13.47 10.10 11.89
C SER A 292 13.96 10.97 10.75
N GLY A 293 13.33 10.78 9.59
CA GLY A 293 13.54 11.64 8.44
C GLY A 293 12.91 13.02 8.65
N THR A 294 13.55 14.07 8.13
CA THR A 294 13.07 15.46 8.27
C THR A 294 11.61 15.64 7.83
N ALA A 295 11.17 14.92 6.79
CA ALA A 295 9.79 14.98 6.31
C ALA A 295 8.78 14.49 7.37
N PHE A 296 9.11 13.43 8.12
CA PHE A 296 8.25 12.86 9.16
C PHE A 296 8.24 13.72 10.42
N ILE A 297 9.38 14.33 10.77
CA ILE A 297 9.46 15.32 11.85
C ILE A 297 8.53 16.51 11.55
N ILE A 298 8.63 17.08 10.34
CA ILE A 298 7.76 18.18 9.90
C ILE A 298 6.29 17.75 9.90
N GLY A 299 6.00 16.56 9.38
CA GLY A 299 4.64 16.02 9.37
C GLY A 299 4.08 15.85 10.78
N CYS A 300 4.89 15.37 11.72
CA CYS A 300 4.52 15.21 13.12
C CYS A 300 4.20 16.56 13.77
N ASP A 301 5.05 17.58 13.57
CA ASP A 301 4.81 18.92 14.09
C ASP A 301 3.50 19.50 13.54
N ILE A 302 3.21 19.34 12.24
CA ILE A 302 1.96 19.80 11.63
C ILE A 302 0.75 19.06 12.20
N LEU A 303 0.81 17.74 12.31
CA LEU A 303 -0.28 16.94 12.87
C LEU A 303 -0.52 17.26 14.35
N LYS A 304 0.52 17.65 15.07
CA LYS A 304 0.45 18.05 16.47
C LYS A 304 -0.19 19.43 16.66
N ASP A 305 0.18 20.42 15.85
CA ASP A 305 -0.15 21.83 16.10
C ASP A 305 -1.44 22.31 15.42
N GLU A 306 -1.89 21.62 14.37
CA GLU A 306 -3.10 22.00 13.62
C GLU A 306 -4.42 21.52 14.27
N VAL A 307 -5.55 21.98 13.73
CA VAL A 307 -6.90 21.62 14.22
C VAL A 307 -7.64 20.78 13.17
N PRO A 308 -8.16 19.59 13.52
CA PRO A 308 -7.97 18.89 14.81
C PRO A 308 -6.51 18.48 15.05
N SER A 309 -6.12 18.44 16.32
CA SER A 309 -4.77 18.08 16.74
C SER A 309 -4.65 16.57 16.98
N PHE A 310 -3.53 16.01 16.52
CA PHE A 310 -3.12 14.63 16.70
C PHE A 310 -1.81 14.53 17.51
N ALA A 311 -1.64 15.44 18.48
CA ALA A 311 -0.50 15.45 19.38
C ALA A 311 -0.32 14.08 20.06
N ASP A 312 0.93 13.59 20.04
CA ASP A 312 1.37 12.30 20.60
C ASP A 312 0.59 11.07 20.08
N LYS A 313 -0.07 11.22 18.92
CA LYS A 313 -0.94 10.20 18.30
C LYS A 313 -0.73 10.11 16.79
N ASN A 314 0.52 10.21 16.34
CA ASN A 314 0.83 10.11 14.93
C ASN A 314 2.27 9.62 14.67
N ASP A 315 2.50 9.13 13.46
CA ASP A 315 3.80 8.66 12.98
C ASP A 315 4.46 9.65 11.99
N GLY A 316 4.00 10.91 11.99
CA GLY A 316 4.40 11.94 11.05
C GLY A 316 3.64 11.93 9.72
N ILE A 317 2.77 10.94 9.44
CA ILE A 317 1.88 10.91 8.25
C ILE A 317 0.47 10.45 8.59
N VAL A 318 0.36 9.41 9.42
CA VAL A 318 -0.85 8.69 9.79
C VAL A 318 -1.07 8.85 11.29
N THR A 319 -2.33 9.06 11.65
CA THR A 319 -2.73 9.19 13.05
C THR A 319 -2.93 7.81 13.67
N SER A 320 -2.75 7.66 14.98
CA SER A 320 -2.94 6.38 15.68
C SER A 320 -4.32 5.79 15.45
N THR A 321 -5.36 6.64 15.48
CA THR A 321 -6.74 6.22 15.20
C THR A 321 -6.86 5.61 13.81
N SER A 322 -6.21 6.20 12.80
CA SER A 322 -6.18 5.63 11.45
C SER A 322 -5.32 4.37 11.39
N GLY A 323 -4.11 4.40 11.96
CA GLY A 323 -3.14 3.31 11.96
C GLY A 323 -3.64 2.01 12.60
N LYS A 324 -4.37 2.13 13.72
CA LYS A 324 -4.90 0.99 14.47
C LYS A 324 -6.28 0.51 14.02
N MET A 325 -6.82 1.12 12.94
CA MET A 325 -8.17 0.84 12.44
C MET A 325 -9.28 1.22 13.45
N SER A 326 -9.12 2.35 14.13
CA SER A 326 -10.02 2.84 15.18
C SER A 326 -10.21 1.75 16.27
N SER A 327 -11.45 1.40 16.63
CA SER A 327 -11.80 0.38 17.60
C SER A 327 -12.12 -0.98 16.95
N LYS A 328 -11.82 -1.15 15.65
CA LYS A 328 -12.24 -2.33 14.86
C LYS A 328 -11.48 -3.59 15.22
N LEU A 329 -10.17 -3.49 15.40
CA LEU A 329 -9.33 -4.61 15.81
C LEU A 329 -9.32 -4.74 17.35
N PRO A 330 -9.27 -5.95 17.90
CA PRO A 330 -9.12 -6.11 19.35
C PRO A 330 -7.68 -5.72 19.77
N PRO A 331 -7.46 -5.33 21.04
CA PRO A 331 -6.17 -4.79 21.50
C PRO A 331 -4.96 -5.71 21.24
N GLU A 332 -5.12 -7.03 21.30
CA GLU A 332 -4.07 -8.01 21.03
C GLU A 332 -3.60 -8.05 19.56
N ARG A 333 -4.31 -7.34 18.67
CA ARG A 333 -3.97 -7.18 17.24
C ARG A 333 -3.55 -5.76 16.90
N GLN A 334 -3.36 -4.90 17.90
CA GLN A 334 -2.95 -3.51 17.75
C GLN A 334 -1.61 -3.31 18.46
N PHE A 335 -0.57 -2.96 17.70
CA PHE A 335 0.80 -2.82 18.19
C PHE A 335 1.32 -1.41 17.94
N VAL A 336 1.32 -0.59 18.98
CA VAL A 336 1.92 0.75 18.94
C VAL A 336 3.44 0.67 18.96
N LYS A 337 4.11 1.56 18.23
CA LYS A 337 5.57 1.71 18.20
C LYS A 337 5.96 3.18 18.26
N ASP A 338 7.02 3.49 18.99
CA ASP A 338 7.64 4.81 18.97
C ASP A 338 8.56 4.94 17.74
N LEU A 339 7.94 5.00 16.56
CA LEU A 339 8.57 5.02 15.25
C LEU A 339 7.82 5.98 14.34
N ASP A 340 8.55 6.64 13.44
CA ASP A 340 7.92 7.34 12.34
C ASP A 340 7.38 6.39 11.27
N HIS A 341 6.62 6.95 10.34
CA HIS A 341 5.93 6.20 9.30
C HIS A 341 6.85 5.35 8.43
N TYR A 342 8.09 5.79 8.17
CA TYR A 342 9.03 5.06 7.32
C TYR A 342 9.84 4.02 8.11
N GLN A 343 10.09 4.28 9.37
CA GLN A 343 10.66 3.30 10.30
C GLN A 343 9.76 2.08 10.47
N LEU A 344 8.44 2.23 10.35
CA LEU A 344 7.54 1.08 10.35
C LEU A 344 7.84 0.10 9.20
N SER A 345 8.50 0.48 8.10
CA SER A 345 8.99 -0.43 7.06
C SER A 345 10.42 -0.96 7.30
N PHE A 346 10.91 -0.88 8.53
CA PHE A 346 12.27 -1.24 8.95
C PHE A 346 13.39 -0.33 8.43
N SER A 347 13.06 0.80 7.81
CA SER A 347 14.03 1.72 7.25
C SER A 347 14.34 2.89 8.18
N SER A 348 15.50 3.52 8.04
CA SER A 348 15.83 4.75 8.82
C SER A 348 15.75 4.61 10.35
N HIS A 349 16.00 3.42 10.93
CA HIS A 349 16.12 3.29 12.39
C HIS A 349 17.40 3.96 12.90
N ALA A 350 17.37 4.41 14.16
CA ALA A 350 18.51 5.03 14.83
C ALA A 350 19.77 4.15 14.86
N SER A 351 19.62 2.82 14.80
CA SER A 351 20.71 1.86 14.69
C SER A 351 20.25 0.55 14.05
N VAL A 352 21.22 -0.23 13.54
CA VAL A 352 20.98 -1.61 13.07
C VAL A 352 20.39 -2.49 14.18
N ALA A 353 20.78 -2.29 15.43
CA ALA A 353 20.23 -3.04 16.55
C ALA A 353 18.73 -2.76 16.74
N SER A 354 18.34 -1.48 16.79
CA SER A 354 16.92 -1.08 16.91
C SER A 354 16.08 -1.61 15.74
N ARG A 355 16.61 -1.51 14.52
CA ARG A 355 15.98 -2.06 13.31
C ARG A 355 15.72 -3.57 13.44
N ASN A 356 16.77 -4.32 13.79
CA ASN A 356 16.70 -5.77 13.86
C ASN A 356 15.78 -6.22 15.02
N THR A 357 15.76 -5.50 16.14
CA THR A 357 14.80 -5.74 17.24
C THR A 357 13.36 -5.60 16.75
N TYR A 358 13.03 -4.50 16.07
CA TYR A 358 11.67 -4.29 15.54
C TYR A 358 11.29 -5.35 14.49
N PHE A 359 12.22 -5.73 13.60
CA PHE A 359 11.99 -6.85 12.67
C PHE A 359 11.69 -8.16 13.40
N GLY A 360 12.46 -8.49 14.43
CA GLY A 360 12.23 -9.68 15.26
C GLY A 360 10.86 -9.67 15.94
N GLU A 361 10.40 -8.52 16.43
CA GLU A 361 9.04 -8.38 16.99
C GLU A 361 7.95 -8.66 15.96
N VAL A 362 8.08 -8.13 14.74
CA VAL A 362 7.12 -8.39 13.65
C VAL A 362 7.12 -9.86 13.26
N ILE A 363 8.30 -10.49 13.13
CA ILE A 363 8.41 -11.92 12.83
C ILE A 363 7.79 -12.78 13.94
N ALA A 364 8.05 -12.46 15.21
CA ALA A 364 7.45 -13.19 16.32
C ALA A 364 5.91 -13.12 16.34
N ILE A 365 5.33 -12.00 15.91
CA ILE A 365 3.88 -11.91 15.68
C ILE A 365 3.46 -12.80 14.52
N ILE A 366 4.17 -12.79 13.40
CA ILE A 366 3.88 -13.66 12.26
C ILE A 366 3.95 -15.16 12.65
N ASP A 367 4.91 -15.55 13.49
CA ASP A 367 5.05 -16.92 13.99
C ASP A 367 3.88 -17.35 14.90
N SER A 368 3.19 -16.39 15.51
CA SER A 368 2.09 -16.64 16.47
C SER A 368 0.69 -16.73 15.84
N LEU A 369 0.57 -16.33 14.56
CA LEU A 369 -0.68 -16.35 13.78
C LEU A 369 -0.89 -17.72 13.14
#